data_AF-A0AB37AYS7-F1
#
_entry.id   AF-A0AB37AYS7-F1
#
_cell.length_a   1.000
_cell.length_b   1.000
_cell.length_c   1.000
_cell.angle_alpha   90.00
_cell.angle_beta   90.00
_cell.angle_gamma   90.00
#
_symmetry.space_group_name_H-M   'P 1'
#
loop_
_entity.id
_entity.type
_entity.pdbx_description
1 polymer ?
#
loop_
_entity_poly.entity_id
_entity_poly.type
_entity_poly.pdbx_seq_one_letter_code
_entity_poly.pdbx_strand_id
1 'polypeptide(L)'
;MTISSSHNERGYTSSYLGDQHAGQLERLRTLERAFDPLSQAVFEQLELPSRAAVLDLGAGAGSLAAWLAQRYRDATVTATDVDTRFLVDIPGIHVLAHNAVTDDFPAGSFDVVHARALLCHLPAREEILTRAVTWVRPGGWLVIEDVSLRPSLETVNPLFRKIAEAGITLLERSIGSDMLWADTLVDRLRNRGLSKVGHRVLEGRIGDNSPADIFWATTTAQAAPALVELGLLTRAELDKMEQLRADPRFIESALTLVSCWGQVPECK
;
A
#
# COMPACT_ATOMS: atom_id res chain seq x y z
N MET A 1 40.97 17.66 0.11
CA MET A 1 39.81 17.41 0.99
C MET A 1 38.58 17.87 0.25
N THR A 2 37.87 16.94 -0.37
CA THR A 2 36.64 17.21 -1.10
C THR A 2 35.53 16.59 -0.28
N ILE A 3 34.76 17.43 0.40
CA ILE A 3 33.57 17.02 1.15
C ILE A 3 32.54 16.60 0.11
N SER A 4 32.26 15.30 0.03
CA SER A 4 31.16 14.76 -0.77
C SER A 4 29.86 15.14 -0.06
N SER A 5 29.07 16.00 -0.69
CA SER A 5 27.72 16.33 -0.26
C SER A 5 26.82 15.12 -0.51
N SER A 6 26.52 14.38 0.56
CA SER A 6 25.49 13.35 0.57
C SER A 6 24.17 13.97 0.13
N HIS A 7 23.71 13.61 -1.07
CA HIS A 7 22.33 13.87 -1.47
C HIS A 7 21.44 13.06 -0.54
N ASN A 8 20.76 13.74 0.38
CA ASN A 8 19.72 13.15 1.20
C ASN A 8 18.54 12.86 0.26
N GLU A 9 18.50 11.66 -0.32
CA GLU A 9 17.39 11.24 -1.18
C GLU A 9 16.09 11.28 -0.37
N ARG A 10 15.19 12.20 -0.74
CA ARG A 10 13.83 12.24 -0.20
C ARG A 10 13.11 11.00 -0.72
N GLY A 11 12.65 10.14 0.18
CA GLY A 11 12.01 8.87 -0.15
C GLY A 11 11.05 8.43 0.96
N TYR A 12 10.35 7.31 0.76
CA TYR A 12 9.34 6.82 1.72
C TYR A 12 9.90 6.65 3.15
N THR A 13 11.08 6.04 3.27
CA THR A 13 11.76 5.76 4.55
C THR A 13 12.23 7.02 5.29
N SER A 14 12.41 8.14 4.58
CA SER A 14 12.75 9.44 5.17
C SER A 14 11.56 10.38 5.31
N SER A 15 10.34 9.88 5.02
CA SER A 15 9.09 10.64 5.16
C SER A 15 8.44 10.43 6.52
N TYR A 16 7.46 11.27 6.85
CA TYR A 16 6.67 11.12 8.07
C TYR A 16 5.96 9.75 8.17
N LEU A 17 5.73 9.05 7.06
CA LEU A 17 5.16 7.69 7.04
C LEU A 17 6.18 6.59 7.36
N GLY A 18 7.46 6.83 7.03
CA GLY A 18 8.57 5.91 7.21
C GLY A 18 9.47 6.24 8.40
N ASP A 19 9.18 7.34 9.10
CA ASP A 19 10.04 7.91 10.13
C ASP A 19 10.45 6.88 11.19
N GLN A 20 11.70 6.98 11.67
CA GLN A 20 12.42 5.98 12.47
C GLN A 20 11.86 5.75 13.91
N HIS A 21 10.59 6.05 14.12
CA HIS A 21 9.90 6.02 15.39
C HIS A 21 9.16 4.69 15.63
N ALA A 22 8.96 4.35 16.91
CA ALA A 22 8.23 3.17 17.37
C ALA A 22 6.80 3.03 16.79
N GLY A 23 6.21 4.12 16.27
CA GLY A 23 4.86 4.14 15.70
C GLY A 23 4.72 3.52 14.30
N GLN A 24 5.80 3.33 13.54
CA GLN A 24 5.69 2.81 12.17
C GLN A 24 5.11 1.39 12.14
N LEU A 25 5.60 0.50 13.01
CA LEU A 25 5.09 -0.88 13.11
C LEU A 25 3.62 -0.92 13.52
N GLU A 26 3.22 -0.07 14.46
CA GLU A 26 1.83 0.01 14.89
C GLU A 26 0.92 0.49 13.75
N ARG A 27 1.31 1.54 13.02
CA ARG A 27 0.59 2.01 11.84
C ARG A 27 0.49 0.91 10.79
N LEU A 28 1.58 0.23 10.45
CA LEU A 28 1.55 -0.89 9.50
C LEU A 28 0.57 -1.97 9.95
N ARG A 29 0.58 -2.35 11.23
CA ARG A 29 -0.39 -3.32 11.78
C ARG A 29 -1.84 -2.86 11.70
N THR A 30 -2.12 -1.56 11.75
CA THR A 30 -3.49 -1.05 11.53
C THR A 30 -3.90 -1.18 10.07
N LEU A 31 -2.99 -0.95 9.12
CA LEU A 31 -3.20 -1.18 7.69
C LEU A 31 -3.47 -2.67 7.42
N GLU A 32 -2.65 -3.56 7.97
CA GLU A 32 -2.81 -5.02 7.86
C GLU A 32 -4.19 -5.45 8.37
N ARG A 33 -4.57 -5.05 9.59
CA ARG A 33 -5.90 -5.35 10.16
C ARG A 33 -7.06 -4.83 9.32
N ALA A 34 -6.90 -3.68 8.67
CA ALA A 34 -7.93 -3.10 7.82
C ALA A 34 -8.10 -3.85 6.49
N PHE A 35 -7.02 -4.35 5.90
CA PHE A 35 -7.01 -4.72 4.49
C PHE A 35 -6.63 -6.18 4.19
N ASP A 36 -6.05 -6.90 5.15
CA ASP A 36 -5.79 -8.34 5.01
C ASP A 36 -7.02 -9.14 4.58
N PRO A 37 -8.24 -8.91 5.09
CA PRO A 37 -9.41 -9.67 4.66
C PRO A 37 -9.69 -9.58 3.16
N LEU A 38 -9.47 -8.41 2.54
CA LEU A 38 -9.65 -8.26 1.09
C LEU A 38 -8.53 -8.97 0.33
N SER A 39 -7.27 -8.76 0.72
CA SER A 39 -6.12 -9.43 0.11
C SER A 39 -6.28 -10.95 0.12
N GLN A 40 -6.64 -11.52 1.27
CA GLN A 40 -6.87 -12.96 1.45
C GLN A 40 -7.99 -13.47 0.54
N ALA A 41 -9.13 -12.78 0.52
CA ALA A 41 -10.25 -13.14 -0.33
C ALA A 41 -9.91 -13.07 -1.83
N VAL A 42 -9.01 -12.17 -2.25
CA VAL A 42 -8.50 -12.10 -3.61
C VAL A 42 -7.62 -13.30 -3.93
N PHE A 43 -6.65 -13.63 -3.08
CA PHE A 43 -5.80 -14.82 -3.25
C PHE A 43 -6.59 -16.13 -3.30
N GLU A 44 -7.68 -16.25 -2.52
CA GLU A 44 -8.55 -17.43 -2.54
C GLU A 44 -9.29 -17.64 -3.87
N GLN A 45 -9.39 -16.62 -4.72
CA GLN A 45 -9.98 -16.73 -6.05
C GLN A 45 -8.95 -17.07 -7.14
N LEU A 46 -7.65 -16.97 -6.84
CA LEU A 46 -6.61 -17.20 -7.83
C LEU A 46 -6.31 -18.70 -7.93
N GLU A 47 -6.28 -19.20 -9.16
CA GLU A 47 -5.79 -20.54 -9.45
C GLU A 47 -4.26 -20.50 -9.44
N LEU A 48 -3.67 -21.05 -8.38
CA LEU A 48 -2.22 -21.12 -8.19
C LEU A 48 -1.72 -22.56 -8.35
N PRO A 49 -0.52 -22.78 -8.92
CA PRO A 49 0.11 -24.09 -8.92
C PRO A 49 0.40 -24.56 -7.48
N SER A 50 0.48 -25.88 -7.28
CA SER A 50 0.70 -26.47 -5.95
C SER A 50 1.96 -25.95 -5.26
N ARG A 51 3.02 -25.68 -6.03
CA ARG A 51 4.30 -25.11 -5.57
C ARG A 51 4.54 -23.72 -6.12
N ALA A 52 3.58 -22.82 -5.92
CA ALA A 52 3.67 -21.45 -6.40
C ALA A 52 4.86 -20.69 -5.81
N ALA A 53 5.58 -19.94 -6.63
CA ALA A 53 6.49 -18.89 -6.19
C ALA A 53 5.72 -17.56 -6.11
N VAL A 54 5.65 -16.97 -4.92
CA VAL A 54 4.90 -15.73 -4.67
C VAL A 54 5.87 -14.65 -4.21
N LEU A 55 5.81 -13.47 -4.84
CA LEU A 55 6.50 -12.27 -4.39
C LEU A 55 5.50 -11.32 -3.71
N ASP A 56 5.79 -10.93 -2.47
CA ASP A 56 5.16 -9.80 -1.79
C ASP A 56 6.12 -8.60 -1.82
N LEU A 57 5.85 -7.67 -2.74
CA LEU A 57 6.67 -6.48 -3.00
C LEU A 57 6.26 -5.34 -2.07
N GLY A 58 7.19 -4.87 -1.23
CA GLY A 58 6.91 -3.87 -0.18
C GLY A 58 6.08 -4.46 0.94
N ALA A 59 6.51 -5.58 1.50
CA ALA A 59 5.75 -6.39 2.44
C ALA A 59 5.53 -5.70 3.81
N GLY A 60 6.25 -4.62 4.13
CA GLY A 60 6.07 -3.88 5.38
C GLY A 60 6.28 -4.76 6.62
N ALA A 61 5.22 -4.98 7.40
CA ALA A 61 5.24 -5.84 8.59
C ALA A 61 4.88 -7.31 8.31
N GLY A 62 4.58 -7.66 7.05
CA GLY A 62 4.59 -9.03 6.55
C GLY A 62 3.35 -9.88 6.86
N SER A 63 2.22 -9.29 7.30
CA SER A 63 1.03 -10.09 7.65
C SER A 63 0.51 -10.95 6.49
N LEU A 64 0.51 -10.41 5.27
CA LEU A 64 0.05 -11.16 4.09
C LEU A 64 1.04 -12.25 3.72
N ALA A 65 2.35 -11.96 3.68
CA ALA A 65 3.38 -12.97 3.44
C ALA A 65 3.31 -14.13 4.45
N ALA A 66 3.10 -13.81 5.73
CA ALA A 66 2.91 -14.80 6.79
C ALA A 66 1.66 -15.66 6.55
N TRP A 67 0.53 -15.03 6.20
CA TRP A 67 -0.69 -15.74 5.87
C TRP A 67 -0.53 -16.64 4.64
N LEU A 68 0.15 -16.17 3.59
CA LEU A 68 0.41 -16.94 2.37
C LEU A 68 1.24 -18.20 2.65
N ALA A 69 2.33 -18.06 3.40
CA ALA A 69 3.15 -19.20 3.83
C ALA A 69 2.35 -20.16 4.72
N GLN A 70 1.38 -19.63 5.47
CA GLN A 70 0.48 -20.46 6.26
C GLN A 70 -0.54 -21.22 5.41
N ARG A 71 -1.16 -20.53 4.44
CA ARG A 71 -2.29 -21.01 3.66
C ARG A 71 -1.87 -21.95 2.53
N TYR A 72 -0.69 -21.71 1.94
CA TYR A 72 -0.12 -22.45 0.82
C TYR A 72 1.24 -23.05 1.24
N ARG A 73 1.20 -24.15 2.00
CA ARG A 73 2.38 -24.75 2.65
C ARG A 73 3.53 -25.14 1.73
N ASP A 74 3.20 -25.46 0.47
CA ASP A 74 4.16 -25.87 -0.55
C ASP A 74 4.63 -24.69 -1.43
N ALA A 75 4.08 -23.49 -1.22
CA ALA A 75 4.49 -22.29 -1.92
C ALA A 75 5.80 -21.74 -1.36
N THR A 76 6.58 -21.11 -2.22
CA THR A 76 7.75 -20.30 -1.82
C THR A 76 7.34 -18.85 -1.79
N VAL A 77 7.22 -18.27 -0.60
CA VAL A 77 6.84 -16.85 -0.43
C VAL A 77 8.10 -16.02 -0.21
N THR A 78 8.37 -15.09 -1.11
CA THR A 78 9.44 -14.09 -0.98
C THR A 78 8.82 -12.76 -0.58
N ALA A 79 9.18 -12.24 0.59
CA ALA A 79 8.77 -10.92 1.06
C ALA A 79 9.93 -9.94 0.90
N THR A 80 9.67 -8.80 0.26
CA THR A 80 10.67 -7.78 0.02
C THR A 80 10.29 -6.45 0.63
N ASP A 81 11.27 -5.74 1.18
CA ASP A 81 11.13 -4.35 1.57
C ASP A 81 12.50 -3.66 1.51
N VAL A 82 12.54 -2.34 1.46
CA VAL A 82 13.79 -1.58 1.63
C VAL A 82 14.28 -1.64 3.07
N ASP A 83 13.36 -1.80 4.03
CA ASP A 83 13.66 -2.00 5.44
C ASP A 83 12.98 -3.27 5.96
N THR A 84 13.78 -4.33 6.14
CA THR A 84 13.28 -5.66 6.50
C THR A 84 13.17 -5.88 8.01
N ARG A 85 13.37 -4.86 8.84
CA ARG A 85 13.40 -5.00 10.32
C ARG A 85 12.12 -5.57 10.93
N PHE A 86 10.97 -5.44 10.25
CA PHE A 86 9.69 -5.98 10.71
C PHE A 86 9.34 -7.35 10.14
N LEU A 87 10.14 -7.85 9.17
CA LEU A 87 9.96 -9.16 8.56
C LEU A 87 10.78 -10.25 9.27
N VAL A 88 11.52 -9.89 10.32
CA VAL A 88 12.30 -10.84 11.11
C VAL A 88 11.38 -11.85 11.79
N ASP A 89 11.83 -13.11 11.85
CA ASP A 89 11.17 -14.21 12.56
C ASP A 89 9.79 -14.65 12.04
N ILE A 90 9.40 -14.27 10.82
CA ILE A 90 8.18 -14.80 10.18
C ILE A 90 8.48 -16.21 9.62
N PRO A 91 7.85 -17.28 10.13
CA PRO A 91 8.15 -18.64 9.66
C PRO A 91 7.66 -18.89 8.23
N GLY A 92 8.48 -19.54 7.42
CA GLY A 92 8.08 -20.04 6.09
C GLY A 92 8.14 -19.01 4.97
N ILE A 93 8.71 -17.81 5.20
CA ILE A 93 8.97 -16.82 4.14
C ILE A 93 10.47 -16.64 3.90
N HIS A 94 10.83 -16.28 2.68
CA HIS A 94 12.15 -15.77 2.34
C HIS A 94 12.13 -14.25 2.38
N VAL A 95 12.97 -13.63 3.22
CA VAL A 95 13.05 -12.17 3.35
C VAL A 95 14.22 -11.66 2.53
N LEU A 96 13.98 -10.63 1.71
CA LEU A 96 15.01 -9.99 0.90
C LEU A 96 14.92 -8.46 1.02
N ALA A 97 16.03 -7.81 1.37
CA ALA A 97 16.14 -6.37 1.24
C ALA A 97 16.19 -6.01 -0.24
N HIS A 98 15.19 -5.26 -0.72
CA HIS A 98 15.01 -4.99 -2.14
C HIS A 98 14.25 -3.68 -2.35
N ASN A 99 14.85 -2.79 -3.14
CA ASN A 99 14.28 -1.51 -3.54
C ASN A 99 13.47 -1.66 -4.82
N ALA A 100 12.14 -1.61 -4.70
CA ALA A 100 11.21 -1.70 -5.83
C ALA A 100 11.51 -0.71 -6.97
N VAL A 101 12.12 0.45 -6.68
CA VAL A 101 12.46 1.45 -7.70
C VAL A 101 13.65 1.02 -8.55
N THR A 102 14.66 0.40 -7.96
CA THR A 102 15.98 0.21 -8.61
C THR A 102 16.38 -1.25 -8.83
N ASP A 103 15.95 -2.16 -7.97
CA ASP A 103 16.32 -3.57 -8.02
C ASP A 103 15.37 -4.34 -8.94
N ASP A 104 15.83 -5.49 -9.45
CA ASP A 104 15.11 -6.26 -10.46
C ASP A 104 15.11 -7.75 -10.15
N PHE A 105 14.14 -8.47 -10.73
CA PHE A 105 14.11 -9.93 -10.75
C PHE A 105 14.22 -10.45 -12.18
N PRO A 106 14.79 -11.65 -12.39
CA PRO A 106 14.73 -12.31 -13.69
C PRO A 106 13.28 -12.44 -14.18
N ALA A 107 13.06 -12.31 -15.48
CA ALA A 107 11.72 -12.46 -16.05
C ALA A 107 11.13 -13.86 -15.76
N GLY A 108 9.84 -13.93 -15.44
CA GLY A 108 9.16 -15.20 -15.13
C GLY A 108 9.66 -15.88 -13.85
N SER A 109 10.06 -15.11 -12.84
CA SER A 109 10.52 -15.64 -11.54
C SER A 109 9.38 -16.10 -10.63
N PHE A 110 8.18 -15.54 -10.78
CA PHE A 110 7.06 -15.77 -9.85
C PHE A 110 5.79 -16.20 -10.55
N ASP A 111 5.02 -17.07 -9.91
CA ASP A 111 3.65 -17.40 -10.30
C ASP A 111 2.68 -16.29 -9.87
N VAL A 112 3.01 -15.55 -8.81
CA VAL A 112 2.28 -14.36 -8.37
C VAL A 112 3.23 -13.26 -7.96
N VAL A 113 3.00 -12.04 -8.45
CA VAL A 113 3.60 -10.81 -7.90
C VAL A 113 2.48 -10.00 -7.27
N HIS A 114 2.66 -9.67 -6.01
CA HIS A 114 1.73 -8.89 -5.20
C HIS A 114 2.40 -7.61 -4.70
N ALA A 115 1.65 -6.51 -4.62
CA ALA A 115 2.04 -5.31 -3.89
C ALA A 115 0.82 -4.65 -3.26
N ARG A 116 0.94 -4.19 -2.01
CA ARG A 116 -0.14 -3.48 -1.30
C ARG A 116 0.32 -2.16 -0.67
N ALA A 117 -0.44 -1.10 -0.92
CA ALA A 117 -0.19 0.25 -0.40
C ALA A 117 1.26 0.70 -0.64
N LEU A 118 1.78 0.41 -1.83
CA LEU A 118 3.17 0.63 -2.22
C LEU A 118 3.26 1.59 -3.41
N LEU A 119 2.62 1.25 -4.54
CA LEU A 119 2.87 1.97 -5.80
C LEU A 119 2.29 3.38 -5.76
N CYS A 120 1.20 3.62 -5.02
CA CYS A 120 0.67 4.97 -4.83
C CYS A 120 1.69 5.92 -4.17
N HIS A 121 2.68 5.40 -3.44
CA HIS A 121 3.71 6.16 -2.74
C HIS A 121 5.03 6.32 -3.51
N LEU A 122 5.17 5.70 -4.68
CA LEU A 122 6.41 5.72 -5.47
C LEU A 122 6.21 6.57 -6.73
N PRO A 123 7.08 7.57 -7.01
CA PRO A 123 6.96 8.37 -8.24
C PRO A 123 7.07 7.51 -9.52
N ALA A 124 7.91 6.48 -9.51
CA ALA A 124 8.15 5.57 -10.64
C ALA A 124 7.11 4.43 -10.76
N ARG A 125 5.90 4.63 -10.25
CA ARG A 125 4.87 3.56 -10.15
C ARG A 125 4.51 2.91 -11.47
N GLU A 126 4.54 3.65 -12.59
CA GLU A 126 4.21 3.10 -13.90
C GLU A 126 5.33 2.20 -14.44
N GLU A 127 6.58 2.59 -14.21
CA GLU A 127 7.77 1.81 -14.56
C GLU A 127 7.85 0.55 -13.71
N ILE A 128 7.60 0.67 -12.40
CA ILE A 128 7.56 -0.46 -11.46
C ILE A 128 6.44 -1.41 -11.83
N LEU A 129 5.23 -0.91 -12.12
CA LEU A 129 4.11 -1.75 -12.55
C LEU A 129 4.45 -2.52 -13.83
N THR A 130 5.09 -1.86 -14.81
CA THR A 130 5.53 -2.51 -16.05
C THR A 130 6.57 -3.59 -15.81
N ARG A 131 7.56 -3.35 -14.93
CA ARG A 131 8.55 -4.35 -14.53
C ARG A 131 7.93 -5.52 -13.77
N ALA A 132 7.02 -5.25 -12.84
CA ALA A 132 6.34 -6.29 -12.07
C ALA A 132 5.62 -7.31 -12.97
N VAL A 133 5.05 -6.87 -14.11
CA VAL A 133 4.48 -7.78 -15.12
C VAL A 133 5.53 -8.75 -15.68
N THR A 134 6.76 -8.31 -15.93
CA THR A 134 7.80 -9.16 -16.53
C THR A 134 8.31 -10.24 -15.56
N TRP A 135 8.23 -9.98 -14.26
CA TRP A 135 8.61 -10.94 -13.21
C TRP A 135 7.62 -12.09 -13.08
N VAL A 136 6.38 -11.91 -13.56
CA VAL A 136 5.33 -12.92 -13.53
C VAL A 136 5.52 -13.91 -14.68
N ARG A 137 5.41 -15.20 -14.38
CA ARG A 137 5.45 -16.29 -15.37
C ARG A 137 4.27 -16.17 -16.35
N PRO A 138 4.39 -16.66 -17.59
CA PRO A 138 3.23 -16.88 -18.46
C PRO A 138 2.20 -17.76 -17.73
N GLY A 139 0.94 -17.32 -17.69
CA GLY A 139 -0.12 -17.95 -16.91
C GLY A 139 -0.14 -17.57 -15.42
N GLY A 140 0.83 -16.81 -14.93
CA GLY A 140 0.87 -16.29 -13.56
C GLY A 140 0.04 -15.02 -13.38
N TRP A 141 -0.06 -14.56 -12.13
CA TRP A 141 -0.90 -13.44 -11.73
C TRP A 141 -0.09 -12.23 -11.24
N LEU A 142 -0.53 -11.04 -11.63
CA LEU A 142 -0.15 -9.80 -10.96
C LEU A 142 -1.33 -9.33 -10.11
N VAL A 143 -1.09 -8.96 -8.85
CA VAL A 143 -2.10 -8.44 -7.91
C VAL A 143 -1.58 -7.12 -7.33
N ILE A 144 -2.30 -6.02 -7.56
CA ILE A 144 -1.94 -4.70 -7.06
C ILE A 144 -3.10 -4.16 -6.23
N GLU A 145 -2.80 -3.79 -4.99
CA GLU A 145 -3.78 -3.30 -4.03
C GLU A 145 -3.36 -1.94 -3.49
N ASP A 146 -3.93 -0.84 -3.99
CA ASP A 146 -3.55 0.50 -3.52
C ASP A 146 -4.75 1.30 -3.00
N VAL A 147 -4.44 2.27 -2.16
CA VAL A 147 -5.45 3.11 -1.49
C VAL A 147 -5.83 4.28 -2.39
N SER A 148 -7.13 4.50 -2.53
CA SER A 148 -7.72 5.73 -3.06
C SER A 148 -8.31 6.58 -1.94
N LEU A 149 -7.98 7.88 -1.94
CA LEU A 149 -8.58 8.88 -1.04
C LEU A 149 -9.74 9.65 -1.68
N ARG A 150 -10.22 9.22 -2.85
CA ARG A 150 -11.40 9.82 -3.52
C ARG A 150 -12.60 10.03 -2.58
N PRO A 151 -13.01 9.06 -1.74
CA PRO A 151 -14.16 9.25 -0.85
C PRO A 151 -14.01 10.46 0.07
N SER A 152 -12.82 10.67 0.64
CA SER A 152 -12.55 11.84 1.50
C SER A 152 -12.54 13.17 0.74
N LEU A 153 -12.32 13.18 -0.58
CA LEU A 153 -12.43 14.41 -1.39
C LEU A 153 -13.88 14.74 -1.74
N GLU A 154 -14.71 13.72 -1.89
CA GLU A 154 -16.11 13.81 -2.32
C GLU A 154 -17.10 13.97 -1.14
N THR A 155 -16.64 13.84 0.11
CA THR A 155 -17.42 14.15 1.33
C THR A 155 -18.09 15.51 1.26
N VAL A 156 -19.30 15.66 1.82
CA VAL A 156 -19.97 16.97 1.98
C VAL A 156 -19.44 17.77 3.18
N ASN A 157 -18.68 17.14 4.08
CA ASN A 157 -18.15 17.77 5.28
C ASN A 157 -16.88 18.58 4.94
N PRO A 158 -16.91 19.92 5.07
CA PRO A 158 -15.80 20.76 4.63
C PRO A 158 -14.55 20.59 5.48
N LEU A 159 -14.69 20.27 6.78
CA LEU A 159 -13.53 19.99 7.64
C LEU A 159 -12.86 18.69 7.19
N PHE A 160 -13.64 17.62 7.00
CA PHE A 160 -13.10 16.34 6.59
C PHE A 160 -12.41 16.42 5.21
N ARG A 161 -13.04 17.08 4.24
CA ARG A 161 -12.42 17.34 2.93
C ARG A 161 -11.08 18.08 3.07
N LYS A 162 -11.04 19.13 3.90
CA LYS A 162 -9.82 19.91 4.14
C LYS A 162 -8.70 19.06 4.73
N ILE A 163 -9.00 18.18 5.69
CA ILE A 163 -8.00 17.25 6.26
C ILE A 163 -7.43 16.34 5.17
N ALA A 164 -8.30 15.81 4.30
CA ALA A 164 -7.89 14.93 3.21
C ALA A 164 -7.03 15.64 2.16
N GLU A 165 -7.44 16.82 1.71
CA GLU A 165 -6.67 17.65 0.77
C GLU A 165 -5.28 18.00 1.33
N ALA A 166 -5.20 18.34 2.63
CA ALA A 166 -3.94 18.62 3.30
C ALA A 166 -3.04 17.37 3.39
N GLY A 167 -3.61 16.21 3.72
CA GLY A 167 -2.89 14.93 3.73
C GLY A 167 -2.35 14.53 2.36
N ILE A 168 -3.17 14.64 1.31
CA ILE A 168 -2.76 14.38 -0.07
C ILE A 168 -1.64 15.34 -0.49
N THR A 169 -1.80 16.63 -0.21
CA THR A 169 -0.79 17.65 -0.50
C THR A 169 0.54 17.33 0.19
N LEU A 170 0.49 16.89 1.45
CA LEU A 170 1.69 16.49 2.19
C LEU A 170 2.38 15.28 1.55
N LEU A 171 1.63 14.24 1.22
CA LEU A 171 2.14 13.02 0.57
C LEU A 171 2.76 13.28 -0.79
N GLU A 172 2.08 14.09 -1.62
CA GLU A 172 2.56 14.49 -2.93
C GLU A 172 3.88 15.28 -2.81
N ARG A 173 3.94 16.28 -1.92
CA ARG A 173 5.13 17.14 -1.76
C ARG A 173 6.33 16.43 -1.12
N SER A 174 6.08 15.46 -0.24
CA SER A 174 7.14 14.79 0.52
C SER A 174 7.77 13.63 -0.25
N ILE A 175 6.95 12.77 -0.84
CA ILE A 175 7.39 11.52 -1.47
C ILE A 175 6.82 11.31 -2.88
N GLY A 176 6.09 12.28 -3.41
CA GLY A 176 5.53 12.22 -4.76
C GLY A 176 4.36 11.26 -4.88
N SER A 177 3.62 10.99 -3.80
CA SER A 177 2.48 10.07 -3.86
C SER A 177 1.36 10.57 -4.78
N ASP A 178 0.58 9.63 -5.31
CA ASP A 178 -0.69 9.90 -5.99
C ASP A 178 -1.77 9.01 -5.38
N MET A 179 -2.62 9.64 -4.55
CA MET A 179 -3.66 8.96 -3.79
C MET A 179 -4.96 8.76 -4.58
N LEU A 180 -4.96 9.05 -5.88
CA LEU A 180 -6.05 8.72 -6.82
C LEU A 180 -5.61 7.71 -7.87
N TRP A 181 -4.32 7.36 -7.90
CA TRP A 181 -3.73 6.44 -8.87
C TRP A 181 -4.47 5.10 -8.95
N ALA A 182 -4.86 4.58 -7.79
CA ALA A 182 -5.51 3.28 -7.63
C ALA A 182 -6.86 3.18 -8.38
N ASP A 183 -7.54 4.31 -8.61
CA ASP A 183 -8.86 4.37 -9.29
C ASP A 183 -8.82 3.83 -10.72
N THR A 184 -7.63 3.79 -11.33
CA THR A 184 -7.42 3.43 -12.74
C THR A 184 -6.69 2.10 -12.93
N LEU A 185 -6.52 1.31 -11.86
CA LEU A 185 -5.74 0.06 -11.89
C LEU A 185 -6.23 -0.94 -12.94
N VAL A 186 -7.55 -1.10 -13.10
CA VAL A 186 -8.13 -2.02 -14.09
C VAL A 186 -7.63 -1.70 -15.50
N ASP A 187 -7.68 -0.42 -15.90
CA ASP A 187 -7.23 0.00 -17.22
C ASP A 187 -5.71 -0.10 -17.35
N ARG A 188 -4.96 0.19 -16.28
CA ARG A 188 -3.49 0.04 -16.26
C ARG A 188 -3.05 -1.40 -16.47
N LEU A 189 -3.75 -2.38 -15.89
CA LEU A 189 -3.45 -3.79 -16.12
C LEU A 189 -3.83 -4.22 -17.54
N ARG A 190 -5.02 -3.84 -18.03
CA ARG A 190 -5.46 -4.14 -19.40
C ARG A 190 -4.52 -3.57 -20.46
N ASN A 191 -4.10 -2.32 -20.29
CA ASN A 191 -3.18 -1.65 -21.21
C ASN A 191 -1.78 -2.29 -21.25
N ARG A 192 -1.43 -3.10 -20.23
CA ARG A 192 -0.21 -3.91 -20.18
C ARG A 192 -0.39 -5.32 -20.73
N GLY A 193 -1.54 -5.61 -21.35
CA GLY A 193 -1.82 -6.89 -22.00
C GLY A 193 -2.23 -8.01 -21.04
N LEU A 194 -2.52 -7.71 -19.77
CA LEU A 194 -2.99 -8.72 -18.84
C LEU A 194 -4.41 -9.16 -19.23
N SER A 195 -4.65 -10.45 -19.10
CA SER A 195 -5.93 -11.11 -19.34
C SER A 195 -6.63 -11.44 -18.02
N LYS A 196 -7.88 -11.90 -18.07
CA LYS A 196 -8.68 -12.24 -16.87
C LYS A 196 -8.65 -11.15 -15.78
N VAL A 197 -8.65 -9.89 -16.20
CA VAL A 197 -8.54 -8.75 -15.28
C VAL A 197 -9.80 -8.64 -14.42
N GLY A 198 -9.61 -8.73 -13.11
CA GLY A 198 -10.64 -8.56 -12.09
C GLY A 198 -10.27 -7.45 -11.11
N HIS A 199 -11.27 -6.97 -10.38
CA HIS A 199 -11.02 -6.06 -9.26
C HIS A 199 -12.09 -6.23 -8.19
N ARG A 200 -11.72 -5.85 -6.97
CA ARG A 200 -12.60 -5.69 -5.81
C ARG A 200 -12.19 -4.43 -5.06
N VAL A 201 -13.15 -3.87 -4.34
CA VAL A 201 -12.92 -2.70 -3.49
C VAL A 201 -13.35 -3.01 -2.08
N LEU A 202 -12.60 -2.50 -1.10
CA LEU A 202 -13.01 -2.47 0.30
C LEU A 202 -13.09 -1.02 0.75
N GLU A 203 -14.29 -0.59 1.10
CA GLU A 203 -14.56 0.73 1.65
C GLU A 203 -14.03 0.80 3.09
N GLY A 204 -13.20 1.81 3.37
CA GLY A 204 -12.75 2.19 4.69
C GLY A 204 -13.54 3.39 5.19
N ARG A 205 -14.26 3.20 6.29
CA ARG A 205 -15.05 4.25 6.96
C ARG A 205 -14.33 4.78 8.19
N ILE A 206 -14.69 6.00 8.58
CA ILE A 206 -14.26 6.63 9.83
C ILE A 206 -15.46 6.94 10.72
N GLY A 207 -15.24 7.02 12.03
CA GLY A 207 -16.28 7.25 13.05
C GLY A 207 -17.04 5.99 13.50
N ASP A 208 -16.64 4.82 13.01
CA ASP A 208 -17.26 3.53 13.35
C ASP A 208 -16.36 2.61 14.20
N ASN A 209 -15.17 3.07 14.61
CA ASN A 209 -14.15 2.29 15.33
C ASN A 209 -13.71 1.00 14.60
N SER A 210 -13.97 0.90 13.29
CA SER A 210 -13.47 -0.19 12.48
C SER A 210 -11.94 -0.18 12.40
N PRO A 211 -11.30 -1.28 11.97
CA PRO A 211 -9.88 -1.27 11.67
C PRO A 211 -9.46 -0.17 10.68
N ALA A 212 -10.32 0.17 9.71
CA ALA A 212 -10.07 1.26 8.77
C ALA A 212 -10.10 2.64 9.44
N ASP A 213 -11.03 2.87 10.37
CA ASP A 213 -11.10 4.09 11.19
C ASP A 213 -9.83 4.26 12.04
N ILE A 214 -9.38 3.18 12.69
CA ILE A 214 -8.15 3.18 13.49
C ILE A 214 -6.92 3.44 12.61
N PHE A 215 -6.84 2.83 11.42
CA PHE A 215 -5.77 3.08 10.45
C PHE A 215 -5.73 4.54 10.02
N TRP A 216 -6.87 5.11 9.66
CA TRP A 216 -6.99 6.50 9.25
C TRP A 216 -6.58 7.47 10.38
N ALA A 217 -7.06 7.22 11.61
CA ALA A 217 -6.74 8.04 12.77
C ALA A 217 -5.24 7.99 13.12
N THR A 218 -4.66 6.79 13.12
CA THR A 218 -3.23 6.58 13.40
C THR A 218 -2.35 7.28 12.37
N THR A 219 -2.69 7.17 11.08
CA THR A 219 -1.96 7.80 9.97
C THR A 219 -2.07 9.33 10.04
N THR A 220 -3.26 9.87 10.36
CA THR A 220 -3.48 11.31 10.53
C THR A 220 -2.70 11.86 11.73
N ALA A 221 -2.71 11.16 12.87
CA ALA A 221 -1.95 11.55 14.06
C ALA A 221 -0.43 11.57 13.79
N GLN A 222 0.08 10.59 13.03
CA GLN A 222 1.49 10.56 12.63
C GLN A 222 1.85 11.71 11.67
N ALA A 223 0.92 12.12 10.80
CA ALA A 223 1.12 13.25 9.87
C ALA A 223 0.96 14.63 10.54
N ALA A 224 0.23 14.72 11.65
CA ALA A 224 -0.19 15.96 12.28
C ALA A 224 0.95 16.96 12.57
N PRO A 225 2.14 16.57 13.08
CA PRO A 225 3.24 17.51 13.28
C PRO A 225 3.68 18.20 11.98
N ALA A 226 3.88 17.43 10.90
CA ALA A 226 4.31 17.93 9.61
C ALA A 226 3.24 18.79 8.92
N LEU A 227 1.96 18.37 9.01
CA LEU A 227 0.83 19.14 8.48
C LEU A 227 0.76 20.55 9.08
N VAL A 228 1.07 20.68 10.36
CA VAL A 228 1.03 21.97 11.05
C VAL A 228 2.30 22.78 10.83
N GLU A 229 3.48 22.14 10.87
CA GLU A 229 4.75 22.82 10.58
C GLU A 229 4.74 23.48 9.19
N LEU A 230 4.15 22.80 8.20
CA LEU A 230 4.02 23.31 6.84
C LEU A 230 2.82 24.25 6.64
N GLY A 231 2.05 24.55 7.69
CA GLY A 231 0.90 25.44 7.63
C GLY A 231 -0.28 24.92 6.80
N LEU A 232 -0.34 23.61 6.52
CA LEU A 232 -1.44 22.99 5.78
C LEU A 232 -2.70 22.86 6.66
N LEU A 233 -2.50 22.62 7.96
CA LEU A 233 -3.55 22.55 8.97
C LEU A 233 -3.13 23.26 10.26
N THR A 234 -4.12 23.61 11.07
CA THR A 234 -3.92 24.06 12.46
C THR A 234 -4.18 22.92 13.45
N ARG A 235 -3.62 23.02 14.66
CA ARG A 235 -3.94 22.06 15.76
C ARG A 235 -5.44 22.05 16.05
N ALA A 236 -6.06 23.23 16.07
CA ALA A 236 -7.50 23.36 16.31
C ALA A 236 -8.36 22.64 15.24
N GLU A 237 -7.88 22.49 14.00
CA GLU A 237 -8.60 21.74 12.97
C GLU A 237 -8.46 20.23 13.15
N LEU A 238 -7.27 19.77 13.57
CA LEU A 238 -7.05 18.37 13.93
C LEU A 238 -7.89 17.97 15.15
N ASP A 239 -7.91 18.79 16.20
CA ASP A 239 -8.73 18.55 17.39
C ASP A 239 -10.23 18.50 17.05
N LYS A 240 -10.69 19.38 16.16
CA LYS A 240 -12.08 19.35 15.67
C LYS A 240 -12.39 18.09 14.87
N MET A 241 -11.42 17.59 14.09
CA MET A 241 -11.59 16.35 13.33
C MET A 241 -11.66 15.15 14.27
N GLU A 242 -10.85 15.12 15.33
CA GLU A 242 -10.95 14.09 16.37
C GLU A 242 -12.31 14.11 17.08
N GLN A 243 -12.81 15.30 17.44
CA GLN A 243 -14.15 15.47 18.03
C GLN A 243 -15.26 15.03 17.08
N LEU A 244 -15.15 15.39 15.80
CA LEU A 244 -16.10 14.99 14.77
C LEU A 244 -16.13 13.46 14.62
N ARG A 245 -14.97 12.82 14.56
CA ARG A 245 -14.83 11.36 14.46
C ARG A 245 -15.36 10.63 15.70
N ALA A 246 -15.32 11.27 16.87
CA ALA A 246 -15.86 10.73 18.11
C ALA A 246 -17.39 10.90 18.25
N ASP A 247 -18.04 11.72 17.40
CA ASP A 247 -19.50 11.87 17.40
C ASP A 247 -20.15 10.59 16.85
N PRO A 248 -21.00 9.88 17.62
CA PRO A 248 -21.63 8.64 17.17
C PRO A 248 -22.58 8.80 15.97
N ARG A 249 -22.88 10.04 15.57
CA ARG A 249 -23.69 10.35 14.38
C ARG A 249 -22.85 10.55 13.13
N PHE A 250 -21.53 10.64 13.26
CA PHE A 250 -20.62 10.82 12.16
C PHE A 250 -20.06 9.47 11.73
N ILE A 251 -20.45 9.02 10.54
CA ILE A 251 -19.84 7.88 9.86
C ILE A 251 -19.75 8.24 8.39
N GLU A 252 -18.53 8.26 7.85
CA GLU A 252 -18.30 8.59 6.45
C GLU A 252 -17.21 7.71 5.84
N SER A 253 -17.32 7.48 4.52
CA SER A 253 -16.31 6.78 3.74
C SER A 253 -15.10 7.67 3.56
N ALA A 254 -13.93 7.19 3.99
CA ALA A 254 -12.68 7.96 3.96
C ALA A 254 -11.75 7.50 2.84
N LEU A 255 -11.66 6.20 2.64
CA LEU A 255 -10.73 5.62 1.68
C LEU A 255 -11.31 4.35 1.09
N THR A 256 -10.73 3.94 -0.03
CA THR A 256 -11.03 2.65 -0.64
C THR A 256 -9.72 1.94 -0.90
N LEU A 257 -9.57 0.70 -0.43
CA LEU A 257 -8.55 -0.17 -0.99
C LEU A 257 -9.08 -0.73 -2.31
N VAL A 258 -8.40 -0.40 -3.41
CA VAL A 258 -8.69 -0.95 -4.73
C VAL A 258 -7.74 -2.10 -4.96
N SER A 259 -8.28 -3.32 -5.00
CA SER A 259 -7.55 -4.53 -5.32
C SER A 259 -7.82 -4.94 -6.75
N CYS A 260 -6.79 -4.98 -7.59
CA CYS A 260 -6.90 -5.36 -8.99
C CYS A 260 -5.90 -6.46 -9.32
N TRP A 261 -6.34 -7.46 -10.08
CA TRP A 261 -5.49 -8.54 -10.52
C TRP A 261 -5.66 -8.82 -12.01
N GLY A 262 -4.65 -9.42 -12.62
CA GLY A 262 -4.71 -9.91 -14.00
C GLY A 262 -3.67 -11.00 -14.26
N GLN A 263 -3.98 -11.86 -15.22
CA GLN A 263 -3.12 -12.98 -15.60
C GLN A 263 -2.23 -12.56 -16.77
N VAL A 264 -0.92 -12.76 -16.64
CA VAL A 264 0.00 -12.65 -17.78
C VAL A 264 -0.35 -13.75 -18.78
N PRO A 265 -0.62 -13.43 -20.05
CA PRO A 265 -1.00 -14.44 -21.04
C PRO A 265 0.05 -15.55 -21.16
N GLU A 266 -0.41 -16.77 -21.37
CA GLU A 266 0.48 -17.87 -21.76
C GLU A 266 1.17 -17.54 -23.09
N CYS A 267 2.46 -17.89 -23.21
CA CYS A 267 3.12 -17.83 -24.52
C CYS A 267 2.39 -18.81 -25.45
N LYS A 268 1.90 -18.31 -26.58
CA LYS A 268 1.33 -19.14 -27.65
C LYS A 268 2.37 -20.03 -28.30
#